data_AF-A0A1U7YKE3-F1
#
_entry.id   AF-A0A1U7YKE3-F1
#
_cell.length_a   1.000
_cell.length_b   1.000
_cell.length_c   1.000
_cell.angle_alpha   90.00
_cell.angle_beta   90.00
_cell.angle_gamma   90.00
#
_symmetry.space_group_name_H-M   'P 1'
#
loop_
_entity.id
_entity.type
_entity.pdbx_description
1 polymer ?
#
loop_
_entity_poly.entity_id
_entity_poly.type
_entity_poly.pdbx_seq_one_letter_code
_entity_poly.pdbx_strand_id
1 'polypeptide(L)'
;MYDKHPIPQTIRMARVVAETFKMENTSARWYIMADDDTIFFLDNLVEVLSKYDHRKYYYVGMNSETHASNFVHSFNMAFGGGGYAFSYALVEAMVENLDICIKRYPTFYGGDRILQSCVADLGVSLTRQKGFHQMDLHGDISGFLSAHPQSPLVSLHHLDFIDPIFPLMNKSQSLNHLMKVAKLGDESRILQQSICYYKPKNWTFSISWGYSIQIYESIFPPSLITIPLQTFIPWSKLFKPWFVFNTRLPSNNPCEAPHLLFFESMQKMKNYLLINYTRKYPRKLPPCSFSGNHSANHISEIHVLSPMKKLDSVGSRRECCDVVYKADTNVTEIKLRDCMQNEIIP
;
A
#
# COMPACT_ATOMS: atom_id res chain seq x y z
N MET A 1 2.41 35.71 -20.49
CA MET A 1 1.28 35.89 -19.54
C MET A 1 1.00 34.59 -18.78
N TYR A 2 2.04 34.01 -18.16
CA TYR A 2 1.89 33.00 -17.09
C TYR A 2 2.16 33.62 -15.71
N ASP A 3 2.54 34.90 -15.70
CA ASP A 3 3.11 35.66 -14.58
C ASP A 3 2.06 36.13 -13.55
N LYS A 4 0.82 35.65 -13.64
CA LYS A 4 -0.25 35.99 -12.69
C LYS A 4 -0.57 34.88 -11.69
N HIS A 5 -0.01 33.68 -11.87
CA HIS A 5 -0.16 32.64 -10.86
C HIS A 5 0.66 33.03 -9.62
N PRO A 6 0.09 32.99 -8.39
CA PRO A 6 0.80 33.39 -7.17
C PRO A 6 2.01 32.49 -6.85
N ILE A 7 2.04 31.29 -7.44
CA ILE A 7 3.12 30.30 -7.28
C ILE A 7 3.57 29.83 -8.67
N PRO A 8 4.54 30.49 -9.32
CA PRO A 8 5.01 30.13 -10.67
C PRO A 8 5.46 28.67 -10.83
N GLN A 9 5.95 28.07 -9.75
CA GLN A 9 6.47 26.70 -9.66
C GLN A 9 5.38 25.68 -9.93
N THR A 10 4.14 25.96 -9.49
CA THR A 10 2.97 25.14 -9.80
C THR A 10 2.75 25.04 -11.31
N ILE A 11 2.92 26.15 -12.04
CA ILE A 11 2.82 26.17 -13.50
C ILE A 11 3.96 25.38 -14.13
N ARG A 12 5.18 25.49 -13.59
CA ARG A 12 6.33 24.71 -14.06
C ARG A 12 6.08 23.22 -13.92
N MET A 13 5.59 22.76 -12.77
CA MET A 13 5.25 21.35 -12.52
C MET A 13 4.15 20.85 -13.47
N ALA A 14 3.06 21.61 -13.63
CA ALA A 14 1.98 21.24 -14.55
C ALA A 14 2.44 21.13 -16.01
N ARG A 15 3.47 21.89 -16.42
CA ARG A 15 4.02 21.84 -17.78
C ARG A 15 4.93 20.65 -18.05
N VAL A 16 5.43 19.96 -17.03
CA VAL A 16 6.36 18.83 -17.21
C VAL A 16 5.76 17.79 -18.16
N VAL A 17 4.47 17.46 -18.03
CA VAL A 17 3.82 16.49 -18.91
C VAL A 17 3.86 16.90 -20.39
N ALA A 18 3.72 18.19 -20.70
CA ALA A 18 3.79 18.69 -22.07
C ALA A 18 5.22 18.70 -22.62
N GLU A 19 6.20 18.97 -21.77
CA GLU A 19 7.61 18.92 -22.15
C GLU A 19 8.06 17.48 -22.41
N THR A 20 7.69 16.55 -21.52
CA THR A 20 7.92 15.11 -21.71
C THR A 20 7.23 14.58 -22.96
N PHE A 21 5.97 14.97 -23.22
CA PHE A 21 5.27 14.58 -24.44
C PHE A 21 6.00 15.07 -25.70
N LYS A 22 6.45 16.33 -25.73
CA LYS A 22 7.21 16.88 -26.88
C LYS A 22 8.52 16.15 -27.13
N MET A 23 9.17 15.62 -26.09
CA MET A 23 10.41 14.87 -26.21
C MET A 23 10.17 13.42 -26.64
N GLU A 24 9.13 12.77 -26.10
CA GLU A 24 8.92 11.33 -26.22
C GLU A 24 7.43 11.00 -26.51
N ASN A 25 6.95 11.28 -27.73
CA ASN A 25 5.57 10.96 -28.16
C ASN A 25 5.46 9.83 -29.21
N THR A 26 6.55 9.18 -29.59
CA THR A 26 6.51 8.16 -30.65
C THR A 26 6.40 6.74 -30.11
N SER A 27 6.95 6.48 -28.92
CA SER A 27 7.03 5.14 -28.33
C SER A 27 6.25 5.00 -27.01
N ALA A 28 5.97 6.12 -26.34
CA ALA A 28 5.32 6.13 -25.04
C ALA A 28 3.85 5.70 -25.14
N ARG A 29 3.41 4.85 -24.18
CA ARG A 29 2.00 4.48 -24.02
C ARG A 29 1.35 5.19 -22.83
N TRP A 30 2.17 5.48 -21.81
CA TRP A 30 1.75 6.06 -20.55
C TRP A 30 2.75 7.11 -20.13
N TYR A 31 2.26 8.21 -19.56
CA TYR A 31 3.06 9.26 -18.94
C TYR A 31 2.82 9.23 -17.44
N ILE A 32 3.88 9.02 -16.67
CA ILE A 32 3.83 8.91 -15.22
C ILE A 32 4.36 10.20 -14.60
N MET A 33 3.60 10.79 -13.69
CA MET A 33 3.99 11.95 -12.90
C MET A 33 4.13 11.51 -11.45
N ALA A 34 5.19 11.92 -10.77
CA ALA A 34 5.44 11.64 -9.37
C ALA A 34 6.41 12.64 -8.75
N ASP A 35 6.40 12.75 -7.43
CA ASP A 35 7.39 13.51 -6.67
C ASP A 35 8.69 12.70 -6.51
N ASP A 36 9.81 13.38 -6.22
CA ASP A 36 11.16 12.79 -6.19
C ASP A 36 11.46 11.90 -4.97
N ASP A 37 10.59 11.92 -3.96
CA ASP A 37 10.56 11.04 -2.79
C ASP A 37 9.51 9.89 -2.92
N THR A 38 9.01 9.66 -4.13
CA THR A 38 8.08 8.56 -4.45
C THR A 38 8.82 7.30 -4.90
N ILE A 39 8.37 6.15 -4.41
CA ILE A 39 8.94 4.85 -4.77
C ILE A 39 7.89 4.01 -5.47
N PHE A 40 8.27 3.47 -6.63
CA PHE A 40 7.42 2.60 -7.43
C PHE A 40 7.83 1.13 -7.37
N PHE A 41 6.80 0.28 -7.35
CA PHE A 41 6.88 -1.15 -7.64
C PHE A 41 6.52 -1.32 -9.12
N LEU A 42 7.55 -1.36 -9.97
CA LEU A 42 7.39 -1.15 -11.41
C LEU A 42 6.66 -2.29 -12.11
N ASP A 43 6.83 -3.55 -11.66
CA ASP A 43 6.11 -4.67 -12.26
C ASP A 43 4.62 -4.56 -11.94
N ASN A 44 4.28 -4.14 -10.72
CA ASN A 44 2.90 -3.85 -10.33
C ASN A 44 2.31 -2.65 -11.09
N LEU A 45 3.09 -1.58 -11.30
CA LEU A 45 2.66 -0.42 -12.09
C LEU A 45 2.31 -0.85 -13.52
N VAL A 46 3.21 -1.59 -14.18
CA VAL A 46 3.02 -2.07 -15.56
C VAL A 46 1.78 -2.98 -15.64
N GLU A 47 1.61 -3.89 -14.69
CA GLU A 47 0.44 -4.76 -14.62
C GLU A 47 -0.87 -3.97 -14.44
N VAL A 48 -0.90 -3.00 -13.54
CA VAL A 48 -2.09 -2.15 -13.32
C VAL A 48 -2.45 -1.40 -14.60
N LEU A 49 -1.47 -0.79 -15.28
CA LEU A 49 -1.70 -0.02 -16.50
C LEU A 49 -2.06 -0.91 -17.71
N SER A 50 -1.58 -2.15 -17.75
CA SER A 50 -1.91 -3.12 -18.81
C SER A 50 -3.41 -3.44 -18.93
N LYS A 51 -4.19 -3.17 -17.87
CA LYS A 51 -5.64 -3.37 -17.83
C LYS A 51 -6.41 -2.36 -18.68
N TYR A 52 -5.75 -1.27 -19.10
CA TYR A 52 -6.38 -0.14 -19.76
C TYR A 52 -5.82 0.06 -21.17
N ASP A 53 -6.72 0.37 -22.11
CA ASP A 53 -6.33 0.73 -23.47
C ASP A 53 -5.79 2.16 -23.51
N HIS A 54 -4.46 2.31 -23.56
CA HIS A 54 -3.75 3.59 -23.61
C HIS A 54 -4.14 4.51 -24.79
N ARG A 55 -4.88 4.00 -25.78
CA ARG A 55 -5.41 4.79 -26.90
C ARG A 55 -6.74 5.49 -26.55
N LYS A 56 -7.29 5.22 -25.37
CA LYS A 56 -8.47 5.90 -24.80
C LYS A 56 -8.03 6.84 -23.68
N TYR A 57 -8.95 7.64 -23.17
CA TYR A 57 -8.65 8.62 -22.12
C TYR A 57 -8.72 8.01 -20.73
N TYR A 58 -7.55 7.80 -20.12
CA TYR A 58 -7.40 7.33 -18.76
C TYR A 58 -6.47 8.23 -17.95
N TYR A 59 -6.99 8.70 -16.81
CA TYR A 59 -6.24 9.31 -15.73
C TYR A 59 -6.28 8.35 -14.54
N VAL A 60 -5.16 7.69 -14.24
CA VAL A 60 -5.08 6.58 -13.28
C VAL A 60 -4.23 6.98 -12.09
N GLY A 61 -4.72 6.76 -10.88
CA GLY A 61 -3.98 7.06 -9.65
C GLY A 61 -4.88 6.97 -8.43
N MET A 62 -4.52 7.61 -7.32
CA MET A 62 -5.35 7.57 -6.11
C MET A 62 -5.31 8.87 -5.32
N ASN A 63 -6.39 9.07 -4.57
CA ASN A 63 -6.53 10.11 -3.57
C ASN A 63 -5.61 9.89 -2.37
N SER A 64 -5.49 10.90 -1.52
CA SER A 64 -4.83 10.77 -0.22
C SER A 64 -5.59 9.85 0.73
N GLU A 65 -4.88 9.18 1.63
CA GLU A 65 -5.41 8.41 2.74
C GLU A 65 -6.16 9.28 3.76
N THR A 66 -5.94 10.60 3.75
CA THR A 66 -6.55 11.53 4.71
C THR A 66 -7.66 12.36 4.11
N HIS A 67 -8.72 12.56 4.90
CA HIS A 67 -9.86 13.36 4.47
C HIS A 67 -9.49 14.83 4.29
N ALA A 68 -8.59 15.36 5.12
CA ALA A 68 -8.21 16.76 5.08
C ALA A 68 -7.52 17.14 3.77
N SER A 69 -6.55 16.34 3.31
CA SER A 69 -5.89 16.57 2.02
C SER A 69 -6.90 16.51 0.87
N ASN A 70 -7.77 15.50 0.86
CA ASN A 70 -8.79 15.38 -0.19
C ASN A 70 -9.80 16.53 -0.20
N PHE A 71 -10.19 17.02 0.97
CA PHE A 71 -11.12 18.15 1.10
C PHE A 71 -10.49 19.47 0.63
N VAL A 72 -9.24 19.73 1.00
CA VAL A 72 -8.52 20.97 0.62
C VAL A 72 -8.16 20.98 -0.87
N HIS A 73 -7.75 19.83 -1.40
CA HIS A 73 -7.29 19.71 -2.79
C HIS A 73 -8.42 19.25 -3.71
N SER A 74 -8.74 17.95 -3.76
CA SER A 74 -9.88 17.40 -4.51
C SER A 74 -10.02 15.89 -4.26
N PHE A 75 -11.26 15.42 -4.07
CA PHE A 75 -11.57 13.98 -4.09
C PHE A 75 -11.47 13.37 -5.50
N ASN A 76 -11.32 14.16 -6.56
CA ASN A 76 -11.19 13.69 -7.94
C ASN A 76 -9.75 13.82 -8.47
N MET A 77 -8.78 14.14 -7.60
CA MET A 77 -7.37 14.27 -7.94
C MET A 77 -6.58 13.07 -7.46
N ALA A 78 -5.80 12.49 -8.38
CA ALA A 78 -4.68 11.68 -7.98
C ALA A 78 -3.55 12.60 -7.54
N PHE A 79 -3.04 12.38 -6.34
CA PHE A 79 -2.03 13.25 -5.74
C PHE A 79 -0.66 12.98 -6.39
N GLY A 80 0.10 14.06 -6.62
CA GLY A 80 1.43 14.00 -7.22
C GLY A 80 2.39 13.08 -6.49
N GLY A 81 2.43 13.17 -5.16
CA GLY A 81 3.27 12.34 -4.33
C GLY A 81 2.96 10.85 -4.43
N GLY A 82 1.68 10.46 -4.39
CA GLY A 82 1.28 9.07 -4.64
C GLY A 82 1.60 8.61 -6.05
N GLY A 83 1.85 9.53 -6.97
CA GLY A 83 2.07 9.26 -8.38
C GLY A 83 0.76 8.99 -9.13
N TYR A 84 0.76 9.30 -10.43
CA TYR A 84 -0.35 9.01 -11.31
C TYR A 84 0.10 8.85 -12.77
N ALA A 85 -0.75 8.21 -13.55
CA ALA A 85 -0.52 7.90 -14.95
C ALA A 85 -1.58 8.54 -15.84
N PHE A 86 -1.14 9.10 -16.96
CA PHE A 86 -2.01 9.45 -18.08
C PHE A 86 -1.76 8.51 -19.25
N SER A 87 -2.84 8.03 -19.87
CA SER A 87 -2.77 7.35 -21.16
C SER A 87 -2.26 8.29 -22.25
N TYR A 88 -1.56 7.76 -23.25
CA TYR A 88 -1.07 8.53 -24.39
C TYR A 88 -2.13 9.47 -25.00
N ALA A 89 -3.29 8.94 -25.37
CA ALA A 89 -4.33 9.70 -26.05
C ALA A 89 -4.87 10.86 -25.20
N LEU A 90 -4.89 10.70 -23.87
CA LEU A 90 -5.28 11.78 -22.96
C LEU A 90 -4.23 12.90 -22.94
N VAL A 91 -2.95 12.55 -22.89
CA VAL A 91 -1.88 13.55 -22.90
C VAL A 91 -1.89 14.33 -24.21
N GLU A 92 -2.01 13.65 -25.35
CA GLU A 92 -2.11 14.27 -26.67
C GLU A 92 -3.21 15.35 -26.72
N ALA A 93 -4.43 15.02 -26.29
CA ALA A 93 -5.54 15.97 -26.26
C ALA A 93 -5.33 17.10 -25.21
N MET A 94 -4.73 16.77 -24.07
CA MET A 94 -4.49 17.72 -22.98
C MET A 94 -3.43 18.76 -23.35
N VAL A 95 -2.32 18.35 -23.99
CA VAL A 95 -1.21 19.27 -24.29
C VAL A 95 -1.58 20.32 -25.33
N GLU A 96 -2.49 20.01 -26.25
CA GLU A 96 -3.04 20.99 -27.21
C GLU A 96 -3.76 22.15 -26.51
N ASN A 97 -4.39 21.86 -25.36
CA ASN A 97 -5.24 22.80 -24.63
C ASN A 97 -4.63 23.27 -23.29
N LEU A 98 -3.43 22.81 -22.94
CA LEU A 98 -2.85 23.00 -21.61
C LEU A 98 -2.67 24.47 -21.24
N ASP A 99 -2.24 25.30 -22.19
CA ASP A 99 -2.05 26.73 -21.97
C ASP A 99 -3.37 27.47 -21.69
N ILE A 100 -4.47 27.03 -22.31
CA ILE A 100 -5.82 27.55 -22.07
C ILE A 100 -6.30 27.11 -20.70
N CYS A 101 -6.12 25.82 -20.37
CA CYS A 101 -6.48 25.27 -19.06
C CYS A 101 -5.74 25.97 -17.91
N ILE A 102 -4.41 26.13 -18.00
CA ILE A 102 -3.60 26.80 -16.97
C ILE A 102 -4.12 28.21 -16.69
N LYS A 103 -4.50 28.96 -17.74
CA LYS A 103 -5.08 30.31 -17.59
C LYS A 103 -6.46 30.30 -16.92
N ARG A 104 -7.22 29.22 -17.07
CA ARG A 104 -8.55 29.05 -16.46
C ARG A 104 -8.46 28.83 -14.95
N TYR A 105 -7.37 28.22 -14.46
CA TYR A 105 -7.18 27.89 -13.04
C TYR A 105 -6.00 28.65 -12.41
N PRO A 106 -6.02 29.99 -12.35
CA PRO A 106 -4.86 30.81 -11.99
C PRO A 106 -4.54 30.82 -10.48
N THR A 107 -5.34 30.16 -9.64
CA THR A 107 -5.21 30.16 -8.17
C THR A 107 -5.11 28.76 -7.57
N PHE A 108 -5.14 27.70 -8.39
CA PHE A 108 -5.10 26.33 -7.89
C PHE A 108 -3.71 25.97 -7.40
N TYR A 109 -3.65 25.48 -6.16
CA TYR A 109 -2.40 25.02 -5.55
C TYR A 109 -2.09 23.57 -5.98
N GLY A 110 -0.85 23.33 -6.42
CA GLY A 110 -0.35 22.02 -6.84
C GLY A 110 -0.48 21.78 -8.35
N GLY A 111 0.60 21.29 -8.97
CA GLY A 111 0.61 21.01 -10.42
C GLY A 111 -0.35 19.88 -10.78
N ASP A 112 -0.48 18.91 -9.88
CA ASP A 112 -1.47 17.82 -9.90
C ASP A 112 -2.91 18.34 -9.90
N ARG A 113 -3.25 19.35 -9.07
CA ARG A 113 -4.59 19.95 -9.05
C ARG A 113 -4.93 20.67 -10.36
N ILE A 114 -3.97 21.38 -10.94
CA ILE A 114 -4.13 22.00 -12.25
C ILE A 114 -4.36 20.93 -13.31
N LEU A 115 -3.49 19.91 -13.37
CA LEU A 115 -3.61 18.84 -14.36
C LEU A 115 -4.90 18.04 -14.22
N GLN A 116 -5.33 17.72 -13.00
CA GLN A 116 -6.65 17.12 -12.75
C GLN A 116 -7.77 17.97 -13.35
N SER A 117 -7.70 19.29 -13.20
CA SER A 117 -8.72 20.21 -13.72
C SER A 117 -8.71 20.27 -15.24
N CYS A 118 -7.52 20.23 -15.87
CA CYS A 118 -7.40 20.11 -17.33
C CYS A 118 -7.99 18.81 -17.87
N VAL A 119 -7.76 17.70 -17.15
CA VAL A 119 -8.35 16.40 -17.49
C VAL A 119 -9.88 16.43 -17.34
N ALA A 120 -10.39 17.12 -16.33
CA ALA A 120 -11.83 17.29 -16.13
C ALA A 120 -12.47 18.20 -17.21
N ASP A 121 -11.75 19.22 -17.71
CA ASP A 121 -12.19 20.04 -18.85
C ASP A 121 -12.36 19.21 -20.13
N LEU A 122 -11.63 18.09 -20.26
CA LEU A 122 -11.81 17.10 -21.33
C LEU A 122 -12.92 16.06 -21.04
N GLY A 123 -13.63 16.20 -19.92
CA GLY A 123 -14.69 15.28 -19.50
C GLY A 123 -14.20 13.94 -18.94
N VAL A 124 -12.92 13.84 -18.56
CA VAL A 124 -12.30 12.60 -18.08
C VAL A 124 -12.25 12.59 -16.56
N SER A 125 -12.62 11.46 -15.96
CA SER A 125 -12.63 11.27 -14.50
C SER A 125 -11.45 10.43 -14.03
N LEU A 126 -11.07 10.61 -12.76
CA LEU A 126 -10.05 9.79 -12.10
C LEU A 126 -10.46 8.32 -12.04
N THR A 127 -9.62 7.46 -12.60
CA THR A 127 -9.65 6.01 -12.45
C THR A 127 -8.85 5.61 -11.21
N ARG A 128 -9.56 5.36 -10.11
CA ARG A 128 -8.95 5.09 -8.80
C ARG A 128 -8.27 3.72 -8.75
N GLN A 129 -6.99 3.69 -8.38
CA GLN A 129 -6.21 2.47 -8.17
C GLN A 129 -5.63 2.44 -6.76
N LYS A 130 -6.13 1.53 -5.92
CA LYS A 130 -5.87 1.48 -4.47
C LYS A 130 -4.41 1.24 -4.06
N GLY A 131 -3.54 0.90 -5.00
CA GLY A 131 -2.11 0.67 -4.75
C GLY A 131 -1.23 1.91 -4.88
N PHE A 132 -1.78 3.03 -5.36
CA PHE A 132 -1.06 4.30 -5.33
C PHE A 132 -1.29 4.94 -3.96
N HIS A 133 -0.22 5.27 -3.24
CA HIS A 133 -0.32 5.84 -1.89
C HIS A 133 0.42 7.16 -1.79
N GLN A 134 -0.35 8.25 -1.65
CA GLN A 134 0.16 9.55 -1.24
C GLN A 134 0.76 9.47 0.17
N MET A 135 0.17 8.65 1.04
CA MET A 135 0.69 8.39 2.38
C MET A 135 0.88 9.67 3.20
N ASP A 136 -0.14 10.52 3.19
CA ASP A 136 -0.28 11.70 4.07
C ASP A 136 -0.49 11.25 5.54
N LEU A 137 0.46 10.52 6.09
CA LEU A 137 0.46 9.89 7.40
C LEU A 137 1.79 10.22 8.08
N HIS A 138 1.80 10.32 9.41
CA HIS A 138 3.03 10.49 10.19
C HIS A 138 3.21 9.37 11.21
N GLY A 139 4.46 9.23 11.68
CA GLY A 139 4.86 8.29 12.72
C GLY A 139 4.86 6.84 12.24
N ASP A 140 4.42 5.92 13.10
CA ASP A 140 4.42 4.49 12.82
C ASP A 140 3.29 4.08 11.86
N ILE A 141 3.61 3.83 10.60
CA ILE A 141 2.65 3.34 9.60
C ILE A 141 2.52 1.81 9.54
N SER A 142 3.09 1.07 10.50
CA SER A 142 3.10 -0.39 10.45
C SER A 142 1.70 -1.00 10.39
N GLY A 143 0.72 -0.40 11.06
CA GLY A 143 -0.68 -0.85 10.98
C GLY A 143 -1.30 -0.67 9.59
N PHE A 144 -0.89 0.35 8.83
CA PHE A 144 -1.32 0.58 7.45
C PHE A 144 -0.72 -0.47 6.51
N LEU A 145 0.60 -0.64 6.55
CA LEU A 145 1.32 -1.62 5.71
C LEU A 145 0.93 -3.09 6.03
N SER A 146 0.56 -3.37 7.29
CA SER A 146 0.15 -4.72 7.71
C SER A 146 -1.23 -5.14 7.21
N ALA A 147 -2.06 -4.20 6.77
CA ALA A 147 -3.45 -4.43 6.34
C ALA A 147 -3.74 -3.79 4.98
N HIS A 148 -2.75 -3.84 4.08
CA HIS A 148 -2.91 -3.32 2.72
C HIS A 148 -4.12 -3.96 2.02
N PRO A 149 -4.92 -3.18 1.26
CA PRO A 149 -6.07 -3.72 0.54
C PRO A 149 -5.66 -4.79 -0.48
N GLN A 150 -6.62 -5.61 -0.90
CA GLN A 150 -6.39 -6.59 -1.96
C GLN A 150 -6.28 -5.89 -3.33
N SER A 151 -5.09 -5.37 -3.61
CA SER A 151 -4.69 -4.73 -4.85
C SER A 151 -3.16 -4.75 -4.93
N PRO A 152 -2.54 -4.74 -6.12
CA PRO A 152 -1.09 -4.60 -6.22
C PRO A 152 -0.64 -3.29 -5.57
N LEU A 153 0.41 -3.33 -4.74
CA LEU A 153 1.05 -2.12 -4.24
C LEU A 153 1.81 -1.46 -5.39
N VAL A 154 1.51 -0.21 -5.72
CA VAL A 154 2.10 0.48 -6.88
C VAL A 154 3.13 1.50 -6.45
N SER A 155 2.83 2.31 -5.44
CA SER A 155 3.73 3.35 -4.97
C SER A 155 3.56 3.67 -3.49
N LEU A 156 4.64 4.17 -2.89
CA LEU A 156 4.68 4.75 -1.55
C LEU A 156 5.40 6.11 -1.63
N HIS A 157 4.93 7.09 -0.87
CA HIS A 157 5.43 8.47 -0.87
C HIS A 157 5.66 8.99 0.55
N HIS A 158 6.33 10.13 0.76
CA HIS A 158 6.53 10.75 2.08
C HIS A 158 7.21 9.84 3.12
N LEU A 159 8.15 8.97 2.69
CA LEU A 159 8.89 8.10 3.60
C LEU A 159 9.77 8.87 4.61
N ASP A 160 10.03 10.15 4.35
CA ASP A 160 10.75 11.04 5.25
C ASP A 160 9.90 11.57 6.43
N PHE A 161 8.58 11.44 6.39
CA PHE A 161 7.67 11.92 7.44
C PHE A 161 7.17 10.82 8.39
N ILE A 162 7.51 9.57 8.10
CA ILE A 162 7.16 8.41 8.90
C ILE A 162 8.34 7.91 9.75
N ASP A 163 8.08 7.01 10.69
CA ASP A 163 9.12 6.24 11.35
C ASP A 163 9.69 5.16 10.39
N PRO A 164 10.92 4.65 10.63
CA PRO A 164 11.43 3.51 9.87
C PRO A 164 10.44 2.33 9.89
N ILE A 165 10.09 1.82 8.70
CA ILE A 165 9.06 0.78 8.56
C ILE A 165 9.49 -0.57 9.15
N PHE A 166 10.79 -0.78 9.36
CA PHE A 166 11.33 -1.95 10.05
C PHE A 166 12.03 -1.54 11.35
N PRO A 167 11.87 -2.33 12.43
CA PRO A 167 12.54 -2.09 13.70
C PRO A 167 14.06 -2.23 13.58
N LEU A 168 14.79 -1.49 14.41
CA LEU A 168 16.27 -1.54 14.48
C LEU A 168 16.98 -1.16 13.16
N MET A 169 16.27 -0.49 12.25
CA MET A 169 16.80 0.02 11.00
C MET A 169 16.51 1.52 10.89
N ASN A 170 17.34 2.26 10.17
CA ASN A 170 16.98 3.62 9.74
C ASN A 170 16.03 3.59 8.52
N LYS A 171 15.53 4.75 8.09
CA LYS A 171 14.58 4.87 6.97
C LYS A 171 15.09 4.23 5.68
N SER A 172 16.29 4.60 5.25
CA SER A 172 16.91 4.08 4.02
C SER A 172 17.17 2.57 4.10
N GLN A 173 17.66 2.08 5.24
CA GLN A 173 17.86 0.65 5.47
C GLN A 173 16.55 -0.13 5.43
N SER A 174 15.50 0.39 6.09
CA SER A 174 14.18 -0.24 6.13
C SER A 174 13.56 -0.32 4.74
N LEU A 175 13.66 0.76 3.97
CA LEU A 175 13.19 0.79 2.60
C LEU A 175 13.96 -0.20 1.71
N ASN A 176 15.29 -0.17 1.76
CA ASN A 176 16.10 -1.13 1.01
C ASN A 176 15.77 -2.57 1.40
N HIS A 177 15.42 -2.81 2.66
CA HIS A 177 14.98 -4.12 3.16
C HIS A 177 13.64 -4.56 2.54
N LEU A 178 12.65 -3.67 2.45
CA LEU A 178 11.40 -3.93 1.74
C LEU A 178 11.66 -4.19 0.24
N MET A 179 12.51 -3.39 -0.39
CA MET A 179 12.82 -3.53 -1.82
C MET A 179 13.56 -4.83 -2.16
N LYS A 180 14.23 -5.48 -1.19
CA LYS A 180 14.76 -6.84 -1.40
C LYS A 180 13.63 -7.84 -1.62
N VAL A 181 12.51 -7.69 -0.93
CA VAL A 181 11.31 -8.53 -1.12
C VAL A 181 10.79 -8.37 -2.53
N ALA A 182 10.67 -7.13 -3.01
CA ALA A 182 10.24 -6.83 -4.37
C ALA A 182 11.14 -7.48 -5.43
N LYS A 183 12.45 -7.35 -5.26
CA LYS A 183 13.44 -7.86 -6.23
C LYS A 183 13.56 -9.38 -6.25
N LEU A 184 13.46 -10.04 -5.09
CA LEU A 184 13.65 -11.49 -4.97
C LEU A 184 12.37 -12.29 -5.15
N GLY A 185 11.24 -11.66 -4.87
CA GLY A 185 9.93 -12.27 -4.84
C GLY A 185 9.05 -11.84 -6.00
N ASP A 186 7.74 -11.91 -5.77
CA ASP A 186 6.72 -11.48 -6.71
C ASP A 186 6.09 -10.19 -6.18
N GLU A 187 6.27 -9.07 -6.91
CA GLU A 187 5.75 -7.77 -6.50
C GLU A 187 4.24 -7.78 -6.23
N SER A 188 3.48 -8.63 -6.94
CA SER A 188 2.02 -8.72 -6.78
C SER A 188 1.58 -9.22 -5.39
N ARG A 189 2.50 -9.84 -4.63
CA ARG A 189 2.27 -10.27 -3.25
C ARG A 189 2.69 -9.28 -2.18
N ILE A 190 3.48 -8.26 -2.50
CA ILE A 190 3.98 -7.34 -1.48
C ILE A 190 2.82 -6.70 -0.71
N LEU A 191 2.92 -6.78 0.62
CA LEU A 191 1.92 -6.36 1.61
C LEU A 191 0.55 -7.06 1.52
N GLN A 192 0.37 -8.02 0.62
CA GLN A 192 -0.90 -8.73 0.53
C GLN A 192 -1.16 -9.50 1.82
N GLN A 193 -2.38 -9.31 2.34
CA GLN A 193 -2.76 -9.82 3.64
C GLN A 193 -3.42 -11.20 3.53
N SER A 194 -2.79 -12.22 4.10
CA SER A 194 -3.37 -13.57 4.29
C SER A 194 -3.74 -13.78 5.76
N ILE A 195 -4.85 -14.46 6.03
CA ILE A 195 -5.36 -14.67 7.40
C ILE A 195 -5.54 -16.17 7.63
N CYS A 196 -4.89 -16.68 8.68
CA CYS A 196 -4.88 -18.10 9.02
C CYS A 196 -5.29 -18.30 10.47
N TYR A 197 -5.71 -19.53 10.80
CA TYR A 197 -6.09 -19.87 12.16
C TYR A 197 -5.38 -21.11 12.64
N TYR A 198 -5.00 -21.09 13.91
CA TYR A 198 -4.62 -22.30 14.63
C TYR A 198 -5.64 -22.55 15.74
N LYS A 199 -6.72 -23.24 15.38
CA LYS A 199 -7.89 -23.50 16.24
C LYS A 199 -7.53 -24.18 17.58
N PRO A 200 -6.60 -25.16 17.66
CA PRO A 200 -6.28 -25.80 18.94
C PRO A 200 -5.79 -24.84 20.03
N LYS A 201 -5.24 -23.68 19.66
CA LYS A 201 -4.78 -22.63 20.59
C LYS A 201 -5.62 -21.35 20.53
N ASN A 202 -6.69 -21.33 19.74
CA ASN A 202 -7.49 -20.13 19.46
C ASN A 202 -6.67 -18.96 18.92
N TRP A 203 -5.74 -19.22 17.99
CA TRP A 203 -4.90 -18.16 17.42
C TRP A 203 -5.36 -17.72 16.04
N THR A 204 -5.28 -16.42 15.79
CA THR A 204 -5.39 -15.82 14.46
C THR A 204 -4.03 -15.29 14.02
N PHE A 205 -3.61 -15.64 12.81
CA PHE A 205 -2.42 -15.10 12.16
C PHE A 205 -2.86 -14.16 11.06
N SER A 206 -2.33 -12.94 11.04
CA SER A 206 -2.45 -12.00 9.93
C SER A 206 -1.07 -11.75 9.34
N ILE A 207 -0.88 -12.14 8.09
CA ILE A 207 0.40 -12.12 7.39
C ILE A 207 0.34 -11.02 6.34
N SER A 208 1.13 -9.97 6.50
CA SER A 208 1.44 -9.01 5.44
C SER A 208 2.71 -9.46 4.74
N TRP A 209 2.55 -10.01 3.54
CA TRP A 209 3.62 -10.72 2.86
C TRP A 209 4.80 -9.79 2.56
N GLY A 210 5.99 -10.20 3.01
CA GLY A 210 7.23 -9.42 2.88
C GLY A 210 7.39 -8.31 3.92
N TYR A 211 6.48 -8.16 4.88
CA TYR A 211 6.52 -7.08 5.86
C TYR A 211 6.38 -7.55 7.30
N SER A 212 5.21 -8.04 7.71
CA SER A 212 4.92 -8.34 9.12
C SER A 212 3.97 -9.51 9.30
N ILE A 213 4.03 -10.14 10.47
CA ILE A 213 3.04 -11.11 10.94
C ILE A 213 2.52 -10.68 12.30
N GLN A 214 1.21 -10.64 12.43
CA GLN A 214 0.48 -10.41 13.66
C GLN A 214 -0.12 -11.73 14.17
N ILE A 215 0.19 -12.12 15.40
CA ILE A 215 -0.44 -13.27 16.07
C ILE A 215 -1.38 -12.75 17.14
N TYR A 216 -2.66 -13.05 17.02
CA TYR A 216 -3.67 -12.78 18.05
C TYR A 216 -3.92 -14.05 18.85
N GLU A 217 -3.91 -13.93 20.17
CA GLU A 217 -4.27 -15.03 21.08
C GLU A 217 -5.81 -15.16 21.22
N SER A 218 -6.55 -14.87 20.16
CA SER A 218 -8.00 -15.05 20.04
C SER A 218 -8.37 -15.27 18.56
N ILE A 219 -9.54 -15.85 18.30
CA ILE A 219 -10.09 -16.01 16.95
C ILE A 219 -10.81 -14.71 16.55
N PHE A 220 -10.35 -14.10 15.45
CA PHE A 220 -10.96 -12.90 14.89
C PHE A 220 -11.40 -13.13 13.44
N PRO A 221 -12.59 -12.62 13.06
CA PRO A 221 -13.05 -12.75 11.70
C PRO A 221 -12.18 -11.90 10.76
N PRO A 222 -12.02 -12.30 9.48
CA PRO A 222 -11.25 -11.53 8.52
C PRO A 222 -11.70 -10.08 8.43
N SER A 223 -13.01 -9.82 8.41
CA SER A 223 -13.60 -8.48 8.31
C SER A 223 -13.12 -7.49 9.36
N LEU A 224 -12.67 -7.97 10.53
CA LEU A 224 -12.07 -7.13 11.57
C LEU A 224 -10.56 -6.97 11.35
N ILE A 225 -9.86 -8.06 11.01
CA ILE A 225 -8.41 -8.09 10.83
C ILE A 225 -7.96 -7.32 9.59
N THR A 226 -8.82 -7.19 8.58
CA THR A 226 -8.59 -6.34 7.41
C THR A 226 -8.63 -4.84 7.72
N ILE A 227 -9.14 -4.46 8.90
CA ILE A 227 -9.16 -3.06 9.34
C ILE A 227 -7.79 -2.77 9.99
N PRO A 228 -7.01 -1.79 9.47
CA PRO A 228 -5.68 -1.48 9.98
C PRO A 228 -5.72 -1.03 11.44
N LEU A 229 -4.69 -1.43 12.21
CA LEU A 229 -4.41 -0.80 13.50
C LEU A 229 -3.97 0.64 13.24
N GLN A 230 -4.55 1.59 13.98
CA GLN A 230 -4.18 2.99 13.88
C GLN A 230 -2.90 3.27 14.68
N THR A 231 -1.77 2.80 14.17
CA THR A 231 -0.44 3.13 14.71
C THR A 231 0.03 4.51 14.25
N PHE A 232 -0.58 5.03 13.18
CA PHE A 232 -0.25 6.27 12.50
C PHE A 232 -1.18 7.43 12.89
N ILE A 233 -0.76 8.64 12.59
CA ILE A 233 -1.57 9.86 12.74
C ILE A 233 -1.78 10.55 11.39
N PRO A 234 -2.91 11.26 11.18
CA PRO A 234 -3.18 11.93 9.91
C PRO A 234 -2.21 13.09 9.68
N TRP A 235 -1.96 13.43 8.41
CA TRP A 235 -1.20 14.63 8.03
C TRP A 235 -1.74 15.91 8.64
N SER A 236 -3.05 16.02 8.68
CA SER A 236 -3.76 17.16 9.24
C SER A 236 -5.00 16.72 10.00
N LYS A 237 -5.25 17.38 11.14
CA LYS A 237 -6.43 17.15 11.99
C LYS A 237 -7.57 18.14 11.72
N LEU A 238 -7.48 18.92 10.64
CA LEU A 238 -8.44 19.99 10.30
C LEU A 238 -9.88 19.49 10.15
N PHE A 239 -10.08 18.34 9.50
CA PHE A 239 -11.41 17.80 9.18
C PHE A 239 -11.56 16.37 9.68
N LYS A 240 -12.73 16.04 10.24
CA LYS A 240 -13.12 14.68 10.64
C LYS A 240 -14.17 14.12 9.66
N PRO A 241 -14.22 12.79 9.42
CA PRO A 241 -13.28 11.77 9.89
C PRO A 241 -11.87 12.01 9.34
N TRP A 242 -10.81 11.61 10.06
CA TRP A 242 -9.43 11.94 9.66
C TRP A 242 -8.94 11.17 8.44
N PHE A 243 -9.39 9.93 8.28
CA PHE A 243 -9.03 9.03 7.20
C PHE A 243 -10.24 8.77 6.29
N VAL A 244 -9.97 8.39 5.04
CA VAL A 244 -11.02 7.96 4.09
C VAL A 244 -11.35 6.46 4.20
N PHE A 245 -10.90 5.81 5.27
CA PHE A 245 -11.14 4.41 5.60
C PHE A 245 -11.25 4.22 7.12
N ASN A 246 -11.80 3.08 7.54
CA ASN A 246 -11.92 2.74 8.95
C ASN A 246 -10.59 2.26 9.52
N THR A 247 -10.32 2.61 10.77
CA THR A 247 -9.20 2.12 11.55
C THR A 247 -9.70 1.49 12.85
N ARG A 248 -8.88 0.66 13.48
CA ARG A 248 -9.10 0.17 14.84
C ARG A 248 -7.98 0.65 15.75
N LEU A 249 -8.34 1.10 16.94
CA LEU A 249 -7.36 1.61 17.90
C LEU A 249 -6.51 0.46 18.46
N PRO A 250 -5.20 0.68 18.66
CA PRO A 250 -4.38 -0.23 19.46
C PRO A 250 -5.00 -0.39 20.86
N SER A 251 -5.04 -1.63 21.36
CA SER A 251 -5.64 -1.98 22.64
C SER A 251 -4.58 -2.52 23.59
N ASN A 252 -4.71 -2.24 24.88
CA ASN A 252 -3.89 -2.86 25.93
C ASN A 252 -4.50 -4.19 26.43
N ASN A 253 -5.62 -4.62 25.84
CA ASN A 253 -6.21 -5.92 26.13
C ASN A 253 -5.33 -7.04 25.52
N PRO A 254 -4.81 -7.99 26.31
CA PRO A 254 -4.02 -9.12 25.82
C PRO A 254 -4.67 -9.96 24.71
N CYS A 255 -6.01 -10.00 24.67
CA CYS A 255 -6.77 -10.75 23.68
C CYS A 255 -6.91 -10.01 22.34
N GLU A 256 -6.75 -8.69 22.33
CA GLU A 256 -6.87 -7.84 21.15
C GLU A 256 -5.51 -7.33 20.65
N ALA A 257 -4.50 -7.30 21.51
CA ALA A 257 -3.16 -6.86 21.17
C ALA A 257 -2.35 -8.01 20.52
N PRO A 258 -1.91 -7.86 19.26
CA PRO A 258 -1.15 -8.91 18.61
C PRO A 258 0.30 -8.98 19.11
N HIS A 259 0.89 -10.16 19.00
CA HIS A 259 2.33 -10.28 18.85
C HIS A 259 2.74 -9.83 17.46
N LEU A 260 3.82 -9.05 17.35
CA LEU A 260 4.32 -8.58 16.07
C LEU A 260 5.68 -9.20 15.74
N LEU A 261 5.80 -9.73 14.54
CA LEU A 261 7.03 -10.22 13.93
C LEU A 261 7.23 -9.50 12.60
N PHE A 262 8.47 -9.27 12.22
CA PHE A 262 8.82 -8.55 10.99
C PHE A 262 9.67 -9.40 10.07
N PHE A 263 9.57 -9.13 8.77
CA PHE A 263 10.38 -9.76 7.74
C PHE A 263 11.89 -9.62 8.04
N GLU A 264 12.61 -10.74 8.04
CA GLU A 264 14.04 -10.83 8.29
C GLU A 264 14.82 -11.18 7.03
N SER A 265 14.40 -12.23 6.32
CA SER A 265 15.11 -12.73 5.15
C SER A 265 14.21 -13.58 4.26
N MET A 266 14.61 -13.73 3.00
CA MET A 266 13.92 -14.54 2.00
C MET A 266 14.93 -15.40 1.25
N GLN A 267 14.57 -16.65 1.01
CA GLN A 267 15.35 -17.58 0.20
C GLN A 267 14.47 -18.27 -0.84
N LYS A 268 14.97 -18.35 -2.07
CA LYS A 268 14.33 -19.09 -3.14
C LYS A 268 14.69 -20.57 -3.05
N MET A 269 13.67 -21.41 -2.87
CA MET A 269 13.78 -22.87 -2.90
C MET A 269 13.34 -23.39 -4.28
N LYS A 270 13.42 -24.71 -4.51
CA LYS A 270 13.08 -25.30 -5.83
C LYS A 270 11.65 -24.97 -6.28
N ASN A 271 10.67 -25.05 -5.37
CA ASN A 271 9.24 -24.98 -5.70
C ASN A 271 8.48 -23.88 -4.93
N TYR A 272 9.14 -23.16 -4.02
CA TYR A 272 8.53 -22.18 -3.13
C TYR A 272 9.56 -21.12 -2.71
N LEU A 273 9.08 -19.99 -2.20
CA LEU A 273 9.89 -19.01 -1.48
C LEU A 273 9.75 -19.26 0.01
N LEU A 274 10.88 -19.39 0.71
CA LEU A 274 10.95 -19.45 2.16
C LEU A 274 11.17 -18.03 2.69
N ILE A 275 10.28 -17.55 3.55
CA ILE A 275 10.30 -16.19 4.08
C ILE A 275 10.33 -16.26 5.60
N ASN A 276 11.37 -15.68 6.20
CA ASN A 276 11.57 -15.74 7.64
C ASN A 276 11.12 -14.41 8.27
N TYR A 277 10.36 -14.52 9.35
CA TYR A 277 9.89 -13.40 10.16
C TYR A 277 10.38 -13.58 11.58
N THR A 278 10.93 -12.53 12.19
CA THR A 278 11.47 -12.59 13.55
C THR A 278 10.81 -11.58 14.46
N ARG A 279 10.68 -11.95 15.74
CA ARG A 279 10.22 -11.06 16.79
C ARG A 279 11.38 -10.16 17.22
N LYS A 280 11.22 -8.84 17.04
CA LYS A 280 12.22 -7.86 17.49
C LYS A 280 11.90 -7.27 18.85
N TYR A 281 10.63 -7.17 19.20
CA TYR A 281 10.18 -6.65 20.50
C TYR A 281 9.19 -7.61 21.19
N PRO A 282 9.27 -7.76 22.52
CA PRO A 282 8.27 -8.50 23.27
C PRO A 282 6.95 -7.72 23.32
N ARG A 283 5.82 -8.42 23.36
CA ARG A 283 4.48 -7.81 23.47
C ARG A 283 4.28 -7.06 24.80
N LYS A 284 5.00 -7.45 25.86
CA LYS A 284 4.90 -6.91 27.23
C LYS A 284 3.48 -6.92 27.82
N LEU A 285 2.67 -7.92 27.42
CA LEU A 285 1.34 -8.17 27.96
C LEU A 285 1.24 -9.65 28.40
N PRO A 286 0.44 -9.96 29.43
CA PRO A 286 0.18 -11.35 29.82
C PRO A 286 -0.52 -12.13 28.70
N PRO A 287 -0.68 -13.45 28.80
CA PRO A 287 -1.49 -14.22 27.87
C PRO A 287 -2.97 -13.81 27.90
N CYS A 288 -3.69 -14.03 26.81
CA CYS A 288 -5.14 -13.88 26.78
C CYS A 288 -5.82 -14.95 27.66
N SER A 289 -6.47 -14.50 28.74
CA SER A 289 -7.16 -15.38 29.69
C SER A 289 -8.44 -15.99 29.15
N PHE A 290 -9.18 -15.23 28.34
CA PHE A 290 -10.47 -15.66 27.79
C PHE A 290 -10.35 -16.78 26.74
N SER A 291 -9.19 -16.97 26.13
CA SER A 291 -8.96 -17.96 25.07
C SER A 291 -8.25 -19.24 25.55
N GLY A 292 -8.16 -19.43 26.87
CA GLY A 292 -7.53 -20.60 27.50
C GLY A 292 -6.07 -20.41 27.90
N ASN A 293 -5.57 -19.16 28.00
CA ASN A 293 -4.18 -18.84 28.37
C ASN A 293 -3.13 -19.47 27.43
N HIS A 294 -3.48 -19.63 26.16
CA HIS A 294 -2.59 -20.18 25.15
C HIS A 294 -1.62 -19.12 24.63
N SER A 295 -0.48 -18.95 25.31
CA SER A 295 0.43 -17.88 24.92
C SER A 295 1.22 -18.18 23.65
N ALA A 296 1.35 -17.18 22.78
CA ALA A 296 2.24 -17.18 21.61
C ALA A 296 3.57 -16.46 21.88
N ASN A 297 3.87 -16.11 23.14
CA ASN A 297 5.09 -15.38 23.52
C ASN A 297 6.38 -16.12 23.17
N HIS A 298 6.39 -17.46 23.25
CA HIS A 298 7.57 -18.28 22.96
C HIS A 298 7.91 -18.35 21.46
N ILE A 299 6.97 -17.98 20.58
CA ILE A 299 7.23 -17.91 19.14
C ILE A 299 8.11 -16.70 18.86
N SER A 300 9.37 -16.96 18.53
CA SER A 300 10.35 -15.94 18.14
C SER A 300 10.51 -15.83 16.64
N GLU A 301 10.18 -16.89 15.89
CA GLU A 301 10.37 -16.96 14.45
C GLU A 301 9.20 -17.66 13.75
N ILE A 302 8.84 -17.16 12.57
CA ILE A 302 7.87 -17.79 11.69
C ILE A 302 8.47 -17.96 10.29
N HIS A 303 8.34 -19.16 9.75
CA HIS A 303 8.71 -19.48 8.37
C HIS A 303 7.45 -19.55 7.51
N VAL A 304 7.37 -18.70 6.49
CA VAL A 304 6.26 -18.70 5.53
C VAL A 304 6.72 -19.34 4.23
N LEU A 305 6.04 -20.39 3.81
CA LEU A 305 6.26 -21.08 2.54
C LEU A 305 5.28 -20.49 1.52
N SER A 306 5.79 -19.64 0.65
CA SER A 306 5.00 -18.95 -0.38
C SER A 306 5.13 -19.65 -1.74
N PRO A 307 4.01 -19.89 -2.45
CA PRO A 307 4.05 -20.29 -3.85
C PRO A 307 4.85 -19.31 -4.70
N MET A 308 5.52 -19.81 -5.74
CA MET A 308 6.26 -18.99 -6.71
C MET A 308 5.39 -18.46 -7.86
N LYS A 309 4.17 -18.99 -8.01
CA LYS A 309 3.21 -18.57 -9.06
C LYS A 309 2.81 -17.12 -8.83
N LYS A 310 2.69 -16.28 -9.86
CA LYS A 310 2.21 -14.90 -9.69
C LYS A 310 0.84 -14.83 -9.00
N LEU A 311 0.65 -13.92 -8.06
CA LEU A 311 -0.66 -13.71 -7.43
C LEU A 311 -1.54 -12.82 -8.32
N ASP A 312 -2.64 -13.37 -8.83
CA ASP A 312 -3.67 -12.57 -9.48
C ASP A 312 -4.50 -11.86 -8.41
N SER A 313 -4.62 -10.53 -8.52
CA SER A 313 -5.37 -9.69 -7.59
C SER A 313 -6.76 -9.29 -8.11
N VAL A 314 -7.03 -9.46 -9.42
CA VAL A 314 -8.26 -8.96 -10.06
C VAL A 314 -9.33 -10.03 -10.07
N GLY A 315 -10.47 -9.76 -9.41
CA GLY A 315 -11.58 -10.72 -9.35
C GLY A 315 -11.27 -12.00 -8.58
N SER A 316 -10.09 -12.10 -7.99
CA SER A 316 -9.66 -13.18 -7.11
C SER A 316 -9.99 -12.85 -5.65
N ARG A 317 -9.76 -13.81 -4.77
CA ARG A 317 -9.76 -13.64 -3.32
C ARG A 317 -8.32 -13.76 -2.80
N ARG A 318 -8.09 -13.32 -1.56
CA ARG A 318 -6.83 -13.52 -0.83
C ARG A 318 -6.39 -14.99 -0.82
N GLU A 319 -5.09 -15.22 -0.74
CA GLU A 319 -4.53 -16.56 -0.49
C GLU A 319 -4.99 -17.07 0.89
N CYS A 320 -5.22 -18.38 0.95
CA CYS A 320 -5.48 -19.09 2.20
C CYS A 320 -4.15 -19.64 2.74
N CYS A 321 -4.17 -20.08 3.99
CA CYS A 321 -2.95 -20.53 4.63
C CYS A 321 -3.20 -21.53 5.75
N ASP A 322 -2.25 -22.46 5.88
CA ASP A 322 -2.28 -23.52 6.87
C ASP A 322 -1.13 -23.32 7.87
N VAL A 323 -1.48 -23.31 9.16
CA VAL A 323 -0.50 -23.17 10.25
C VAL A 323 0.00 -24.56 10.64
N VAL A 324 1.29 -24.83 10.44
CA VAL A 324 1.97 -26.04 10.90
C VAL A 324 2.68 -25.73 12.20
N TYR A 325 1.93 -25.84 13.30
CA TYR A 325 2.46 -25.62 14.63
C TYR A 325 3.08 -26.90 15.20
N LYS A 326 4.28 -26.76 15.78
CA LYS A 326 4.94 -27.81 16.55
C LYS A 326 5.04 -27.33 18.00
N ALA A 327 4.58 -28.16 18.93
CA ALA A 327 4.72 -27.86 20.35
C ALA A 327 6.21 -27.80 20.73
N ASP A 328 6.53 -26.99 21.74
CA ASP A 328 7.87 -26.85 22.33
C ASP A 328 8.97 -26.31 21.41
N THR A 329 8.60 -25.78 20.23
CA THR A 329 9.51 -25.03 19.35
C THR A 329 9.21 -23.53 19.38
N ASN A 330 10.27 -22.72 19.30
CA ASN A 330 10.17 -21.26 19.14
C ASN A 330 9.90 -20.83 17.68
N VAL A 331 9.91 -21.80 16.75
CA VAL A 331 9.64 -21.63 15.33
C VAL A 331 8.25 -22.19 15.01
N THR A 332 7.48 -21.47 14.20
CA THR A 332 6.22 -21.96 13.60
C THR A 332 6.30 -21.83 12.08
N GLU A 333 5.72 -22.79 11.36
CA GLU A 333 5.67 -22.75 9.90
C GLU A 333 4.25 -22.42 9.42
N ILE A 334 4.13 -21.59 8.39
CA ILE A 334 2.85 -21.29 7.73
C ILE A 334 3.00 -21.51 6.23
N LYS A 335 2.10 -22.28 5.64
CA LYS A 335 2.09 -22.54 4.20
C LYS A 335 0.99 -21.74 3.53
N LEU A 336 1.35 -20.88 2.58
CA LEU A 336 0.38 -20.19 1.72
C LEU A 336 -0.08 -21.11 0.61
N ARG A 337 -1.35 -21.00 0.24
CA ARG A 337 -1.99 -21.79 -0.82
C ARG A 337 -3.18 -21.07 -1.41
N ASP A 338 -3.63 -21.55 -2.57
CA ASP A 338 -4.94 -21.22 -3.08
C ASP A 338 -6.03 -21.69 -2.09
N CYS A 339 -7.08 -20.88 -1.96
CA CYS A 339 -8.25 -21.28 -1.20
C CYS A 339 -8.99 -22.41 -1.93
N MET A 340 -9.55 -23.35 -1.16
CA MET A 340 -10.44 -24.36 -1.71
C MET A 340 -11.73 -23.71 -2.22
N GLN A 341 -12.42 -24.40 -3.13
CA GLN A 341 -13.70 -23.92 -3.65
C GLN A 341 -14.68 -23.67 -2.50
N ASN A 342 -15.20 -22.44 -2.42
CA ASN A 342 -16.11 -21.97 -1.38
C ASN A 342 -15.56 -22.01 0.06
N GLU A 343 -14.24 -22.09 0.26
CA GLU A 343 -13.64 -22.06 1.60
C GLU A 343 -13.97 -20.75 2.31
N ILE A 344 -14.57 -20.82 3.49
CA ILE A 344 -14.76 -19.65 4.34
C ILE A 344 -13.61 -19.65 5.35
N ILE A 345 -12.86 -18.55 5.39
CA ILE A 345 -11.80 -18.28 6.37
C ILE A 345 -12.55 -17.87 7.66
N PRO A 346 -12.56 -18.73 8.71
CA PRO A 346 -13.49 -18.62 9.85
C PRO A 346 -13.45 -17.33 10.66
#